data_AF-A0A850JAM5-F1
#
_entry.id   AF-A0A850JAM5-F1
#
_cell.length_a   1.000
_cell.length_b   1.000
_cell.length_c   1.000
_cell.angle_alpha   90.00
_cell.angle_beta   90.00
_cell.angle_gamma   90.00
#
_symmetry.space_group_name_H-M   'P 1'
#
loop_
_entity.id
_entity.type
_entity.pdbx_description
1 polymer ?
#
loop_
_entity_poly.entity_id
_entity_poly.type
_entity_poly.pdbx_seq_one_letter_code
_entity_poly.pdbx_strand_id
1 'polypeptide(L)'
;MKARVPQMYAWDVEDGQAGVTDDMDAAITNVDLALRGAATGVCGAIRVVTVSMYGNSEYIDLGVVGKARRDEGGVVWTRRCVLLARDGHEGVLLRPGEL
;
A
#
# COMPACT_ATOMS: atom_id res chain seq x y z
N MET A 1 25.08 -16.22 2.16
CA MET A 1 24.55 -14.93 1.65
C MET A 1 23.04 -14.95 1.82
N LYS A 2 22.44 -14.06 2.61
CA LYS A 2 20.98 -13.92 2.66
C LYS A 2 20.57 -13.17 1.38
N ALA A 3 19.90 -13.85 0.46
CA ALA A 3 19.27 -13.18 -0.67
C ALA A 3 18.27 -12.16 -0.10
N ARG A 4 18.49 -10.87 -0.38
CA ARG A 4 17.50 -9.84 -0.05
C ARG A 4 16.34 -10.08 -1.01
N VAL A 5 15.20 -10.53 -0.50
CA VAL A 5 13.99 -10.66 -1.33
C VAL A 5 13.73 -9.27 -1.92
N PRO A 6 13.62 -9.12 -3.25
CA PRO A 6 13.28 -7.83 -3.84
C PRO A 6 11.92 -7.42 -3.28
N GLN A 7 11.88 -6.29 -2.57
CA GLN A 7 10.62 -5.73 -2.10
C GLN A 7 10.01 -4.98 -3.27
N MET A 8 8.79 -5.35 -3.65
CA MET A 8 8.01 -4.63 -4.64
C MET A 8 6.98 -3.78 -3.92
N TYR A 9 6.55 -2.71 -4.56
CA TYR A 9 5.57 -1.77 -4.07
C TYR A 9 4.43 -1.71 -5.07
N ALA A 10 3.26 -2.18 -4.66
CA ALA A 10 2.02 -1.90 -5.36
C ALA A 10 1.47 -0.56 -4.88
N TRP A 11 0.94 0.25 -5.79
CA TRP A 11 0.29 1.50 -5.47
C TRP A 11 -1.03 1.61 -6.22
N ASP A 12 -2.01 2.25 -5.58
CA ASP A 12 -3.34 2.45 -6.12
C ASP A 12 -3.97 3.73 -5.57
N VAL A 13 -4.88 4.31 -6.34
CA VAL A 13 -5.70 5.47 -6.00
C VAL A 13 -7.16 5.12 -6.24
N GLU A 14 -8.08 5.61 -5.40
CA GLU A 14 -9.52 5.32 -5.51
C GLU A 14 -10.13 5.75 -6.86
N ASP A 15 -9.46 6.65 -7.59
CA ASP A 15 -9.82 7.08 -8.95
C ASP A 15 -9.48 6.04 -10.05
N GLY A 16 -8.89 4.90 -9.66
CA GLY A 16 -8.66 3.75 -10.55
C GLY A 16 -7.25 3.66 -11.16
N GLN A 17 -6.38 4.63 -10.90
CA GLN A 17 -4.97 4.55 -11.28
C GLN A 17 -4.20 3.63 -10.32
N ALA A 18 -3.41 2.71 -10.87
CA ALA A 18 -2.61 1.78 -10.08
C ALA A 18 -1.38 1.28 -10.84
N GLY A 19 -0.43 0.67 -10.12
CA GLY A 19 0.75 0.06 -10.70
C GLY A 19 1.61 -0.70 -9.68
N VAL A 20 2.71 -1.28 -10.16
CA VAL A 20 3.71 -1.97 -9.34
C VAL A 20 5.10 -1.50 -9.76
N THR A 21 5.98 -1.27 -8.78
CA THR A 21 7.38 -0.88 -8.99
C THR A 21 8.26 -1.46 -7.88
N ASP A 22 9.53 -1.71 -8.15
CA ASP A 22 10.53 -2.12 -7.16
C ASP A 22 11.17 -0.94 -6.41
N ASP A 23 10.78 0.29 -6.73
CA ASP A 23 11.31 1.52 -6.13
C ASP A 23 10.23 2.26 -5.31
N MET A 24 10.51 2.48 -4.02
CA MET A 24 9.56 3.11 -3.10
C MET A 24 9.30 4.58 -3.46
N ASP A 25 10.34 5.32 -3.86
CA ASP A 25 10.24 6.73 -4.22
C ASP A 25 9.43 6.92 -5.52
N ALA A 26 9.56 5.99 -6.47
CA ALA A 26 8.73 5.94 -7.66
C ALA A 26 7.26 5.66 -7.29
N ALA A 27 6.98 4.73 -6.37
CA ALA A 27 5.62 4.48 -5.89
C ALA A 27 5.00 5.73 -5.23
N ILE A 28 5.76 6.43 -4.39
CA ILE A 28 5.35 7.70 -3.77
C ILE A 28 5.07 8.75 -4.83
N THR A 29 5.97 8.91 -5.80
CA THR A 29 5.83 9.88 -6.89
C THR A 29 4.57 9.60 -7.72
N ASN A 30 4.30 8.34 -8.04
CA ASN A 30 3.12 7.96 -8.82
C ASN A 30 1.82 8.28 -8.09
N VAL A 31 1.72 7.96 -6.79
CA VAL A 31 0.54 8.30 -5.97
C VAL A 31 0.37 9.80 -5.87
N ASP A 32 1.46 10.55 -5.65
CA ASP A 32 1.42 12.01 -5.56
C ASP A 32 0.93 12.65 -6.86
N LEU A 33 1.44 12.20 -8.01
CA LEU A 33 1.02 12.67 -9.33
C LEU A 33 -0.44 12.35 -9.62
N ALA A 34 -0.88 11.12 -9.33
CA ALA A 34 -2.26 10.70 -9.51
C ALA A 34 -3.22 11.53 -8.64
N LEU A 35 -2.90 11.72 -7.35
CA LEU A 35 -3.73 12.50 -6.44
C LEU A 35 -3.77 14.00 -6.77
N ARG A 36 -2.70 14.57 -7.34
CA ARG A 36 -2.72 15.98 -7.79
C ARG A 36 -3.75 16.25 -8.87
N GLY A 37 -4.02 15.27 -9.74
CA GLY A 37 -5.04 15.35 -10.78
C GLY A 37 -6.45 14.95 -10.32
N ALA A 38 -6.57 14.33 -9.15
CA ALA A 38 -7.82 13.80 -8.63
C ALA A 38 -8.67 14.86 -7.91
N ALA A 39 -9.96 14.53 -7.71
CA ALA A 39 -10.87 15.34 -6.91
C ALA A 39 -10.44 15.41 -5.43
N THR A 40 -10.80 16.50 -4.74
CA THR A 40 -10.61 16.61 -3.29
C THR A 40 -11.32 15.46 -2.58
N GLY A 41 -10.62 14.82 -1.65
CA GLY A 41 -11.10 13.72 -0.84
C GLY A 41 -10.62 12.34 -1.28
N VAL A 42 -10.14 12.19 -2.52
CA VAL A 42 -9.63 10.93 -3.08
C VAL A 42 -8.39 10.45 -2.31
N CYS A 43 -8.33 9.16 -2.00
CA CYS A 43 -7.23 8.53 -1.30
C CYS A 43 -6.37 7.65 -2.22
N GLY A 44 -5.10 7.50 -1.85
CA GLY A 44 -4.17 6.56 -2.46
C GLY A 44 -3.38 5.80 -1.40
N ALA A 45 -2.89 4.63 -1.77
CA ALA A 45 -2.15 3.73 -0.90
C ALA A 45 -0.92 3.14 -1.60
N ILE A 46 0.08 2.79 -0.79
CA ILE A 46 1.24 2.01 -1.20
C ILE A 46 1.32 0.79 -0.29
N ARG A 47 1.44 -0.38 -0.90
CA ARG A 47 1.54 -1.69 -0.28
C ARG A 47 2.87 -2.32 -0.65
N VAL A 48 3.54 -2.94 0.31
CA VAL A 48 4.66 -3.84 -0.02
C VAL A 48 4.04 -5.14 -0.50
N VAL A 49 4.55 -5.65 -1.62
CA VAL A 49 4.11 -6.91 -2.21
C VAL A 49 5.31 -7.78 -2.55
N THR A 50 5.05 -9.08 -2.69
CA THR A 50 6.01 -10.04 -3.24
C THR A 50 5.34 -10.92 -4.29
N VAL A 51 6.14 -11.50 -5.20
CA VAL A 51 5.62 -12.39 -6.23
C VAL A 51 5.44 -13.79 -5.64
N SER A 52 4.27 -14.40 -5.88
CA SER A 52 4.06 -15.81 -5.53
C SER A 52 5.04 -16.71 -6.29
N MET A 53 5.85 -17.49 -5.58
CA MET A 53 6.78 -18.44 -6.20
C MET A 53 6.10 -19.73 -6.71
N TYR A 54 4.78 -19.87 -6.50
CA TYR A 54 4.03 -21.07 -6.86
C TYR A 54 3.53 -21.09 -8.31
N GLY A 55 4.11 -20.28 -9.19
CA GLY A 55 3.80 -20.28 -10.62
C GLY A 55 2.55 -19.49 -11.03
N ASN A 56 1.88 -18.85 -10.07
CA ASN A 56 0.81 -17.90 -10.35
C ASN A 56 1.39 -16.49 -10.47
N SER A 57 0.98 -15.74 -11.49
CA SER A 57 1.31 -14.32 -11.69
C SER A 57 0.57 -13.42 -10.68
N GLU A 58 0.60 -13.78 -9.40
CA GLU A 58 -0.11 -13.13 -8.31
C GLU A 58 0.87 -12.40 -7.39
N TYR A 59 0.50 -11.19 -7.00
CA TYR A 59 1.19 -10.43 -5.97
C TYR A 59 0.57 -10.73 -4.61
N ILE A 60 1.42 -11.12 -3.65
CA ILE A 60 1.03 -11.33 -2.26
C ILE A 60 1.22 -10.01 -1.52
N ASP A 61 0.14 -9.48 -0.94
CA ASP A 61 0.18 -8.29 -0.08
C ASP A 61 0.92 -8.60 1.22
N LEU A 62 1.93 -7.78 1.52
CA LEU A 62 2.73 -7.84 2.75
C LEU A 62 2.40 -6.68 3.70
N GLY A 63 1.48 -5.79 3.31
CA GLY A 63 0.95 -4.71 4.13
C GLY A 63 1.17 -3.30 3.56
N VAL A 64 0.34 -2.38 4.05
CA VAL A 64 0.37 -0.96 3.67
C VAL A 64 1.52 -0.24 4.34
N VAL A 65 2.32 0.48 3.55
CA VAL A 65 3.46 1.29 4.02
C VAL A 65 3.23 2.79 3.90
N GLY A 66 2.28 3.22 3.07
CA GLY A 66 1.94 4.62 2.90
C GLY A 66 0.48 4.82 2.52
N LYS A 67 -0.12 5.91 3.02
CA LYS A 67 -1.42 6.40 2.56
C LYS A 67 -1.34 7.90 2.34
N ALA A 68 -2.01 8.35 1.29
CA ALA A 68 -2.13 9.75 0.94
C ALA A 68 -3.58 10.10 0.64
N ARG A 69 -3.92 11.37 0.82
CA ARG A 69 -5.24 11.90 0.46
C ARG A 69 -5.07 13.23 -0.26
N ARG A 70 -5.90 13.46 -1.27
CA ARG A 70 -6.04 14.77 -1.90
C ARG A 70 -6.88 15.68 -1.01
N ASP A 71 -6.29 16.76 -0.53
CA ASP A 71 -6.93 17.82 0.24
C ASP A 71 -6.99 19.12 -0.60
N GLU A 72 -7.72 20.14 -0.14
CA GLU A 72 -7.81 21.44 -0.82
C GLU A 72 -6.43 22.09 -0.99
N GLY A 73 -5.53 21.90 -0.02
CA GLY A 73 -4.19 22.49 -0.03
C GLY A 73 -3.11 21.67 -0.77
N GLY A 74 -3.36 20.41 -1.14
CA GLY A 74 -2.29 19.53 -1.59
C GLY A 74 -2.54 18.05 -1.42
N VAL A 75 -1.51 17.24 -1.67
CA VAL A 75 -1.49 15.83 -1.30
C VAL A 75 -0.95 15.72 0.11
N VAL A 76 -1.73 15.13 1.03
CA VAL A 76 -1.35 14.94 2.43
C VAL A 76 -0.99 13.49 2.66
N TRP A 77 0.26 13.25 3.06
CA TRP A 77 0.77 11.93 3.40
C TRP A 77 0.59 11.64 4.88
N THR A 78 0.02 10.48 5.19
CA THR A 78 -0.10 9.99 6.56
C THR A 78 0.76 8.74 6.70
N ARG A 79 1.78 8.81 7.58
CA ARG A 79 2.54 7.62 7.95
C ARG A 79 1.73 6.83 8.97
N ARG A 80 1.29 5.65 8.55
CA ARG A 80 0.75 4.56 9.38
C ARG A 80 -0.39 4.96 10.31
N CYS A 81 -1.63 4.86 9.83
CA CYS A 81 -2.71 4.41 10.68
C CYS A 81 -2.78 2.89 10.51
N VAL A 82 -2.42 2.13 11.56
CA VAL A 82 -3.03 0.81 11.75
C VAL A 82 -4.53 1.12 11.76
N LEU A 83 -5.21 0.87 10.65
CA LEU A 83 -6.66 0.90 10.67
C LEU A 83 -7.03 -0.18 11.68
N LEU A 84 -7.52 0.26 12.85
CA LEU A 84 -8.55 -0.49 13.54
C LEU A 84 -9.51 -0.93 12.45
N ALA A 85 -9.54 -2.23 12.19
CA ALA A 85 -10.53 -2.85 11.34
C ALA A 85 -11.90 -2.30 11.77
N ARG A 86 -12.52 -1.51 10.90
CA ARG A 86 -13.96 -1.32 10.94
C ARG A 86 -14.53 -2.27 9.91
N ASP A 87 -15.05 -3.37 10.43
CA ASP A 87 -16.09 -4.23 9.87
C ASP A 87 -15.87 -4.74 8.44
N GLY A 88 -15.73 -6.01 8.13
CA GLY A 88 -15.85 -7.24 8.90
C GLY A 88 -15.74 -8.37 7.90
N HIS A 89 -14.71 -9.19 8.00
CA HIS A 89 -14.77 -10.61 7.67
C HIS A 89 -13.58 -11.31 8.32
N GLU A 90 -13.88 -12.48 8.85
CA GLU A 90 -13.09 -13.21 9.82
C GLU A 90 -11.71 -13.61 9.30
N GLY A 91 -10.69 -13.37 10.13
CA GLY A 91 -9.31 -13.77 9.91
C GLY A 91 -8.58 -13.84 11.24
N VAL A 92 -8.96 -14.81 12.06
CA VAL A 92 -8.30 -15.12 13.33
C VAL A 92 -6.89 -15.67 13.03
N LEU A 93 -5.87 -15.04 13.60
CA LEU A 93 -4.99 -15.63 14.63
C LEU A 93 -3.61 -14.97 14.59
N LEU A 94 -3.28 -14.11 15.57
CA LEU A 94 -1.92 -14.05 16.11
C LEU A 94 -1.99 -13.60 17.58
N ARG A 95 -1.82 -14.56 18.49
CA ARG A 95 -1.24 -14.29 19.81
C ARG A 95 0.13 -14.96 19.88
N PRO A 96 1.18 -14.20 20.17
CA PRO A 96 2.33 -14.74 20.89
C PRO A 96 2.60 -13.92 22.16
N GLY A 97 2.42 -14.56 23.32
CA GLY A 97 3.20 -14.27 24.53
C GLY A 97 2.56 -13.38 25.59
N GLU A 98 1.56 -13.89 26.32
CA GLU A 98 1.46 -13.64 27.76
C GLU A 98 2.26 -14.75 28.47
N LEU A 99 3.40 -14.36 29.04
CA LEU A 99 3.99 -14.82 30.32
C LEU A 99 5.19 -13.93 30.65
#